data_AF-A0A7S0CNT4-F1
#
_entry.id   AF-A0A7S0CNT4-F1
#
_cell.length_a   1.000
_cell.length_b   1.000
_cell.length_c   1.000
_cell.angle_alpha   90.00
_cell.angle_beta   90.00
_cell.angle_gamma   90.00
#
_symmetry.space_group_name_H-M   'P 1'
#
loop_
_entity.id
_entity.type
_entity.pdbx_description
1 polymer ?
#
loop_
_entity_poly.entity_id
_entity_poly.type
_entity_poly.pdbx_seq_one_letter_code
_entity_poly.pdbx_strand_id
1 'polypeptide(L)'
;GTPAPPTPSRHACRAAMASEAPASRAYVLYGVAGCGKTTLGRALVERLNDAAPETGRDAVFVDADDLHSPEAREKMSRGEPLTETDREPWLARVRARMLDSARPRDVDGRLTHRDVVVACSALKRDHRASLVRDEEAKSKWLASVDFVFLRVEEKAALEKRLRARQESSGHFFPASLLQSQLDTLELPSDDARTACHVFDADVYPSTNAACAALFSYVATTARARLEWEETARAFLDDWYARLRKAGLADTLSNDTQIDHVCFRCGTEAVYRDTLAKLRRAGHVVAGASNVGGREITTVRLRPPFFWRGRTVNAVEVPMPKKGRPKPDGWEHAEVALMRGGVEGAEHLEALRLKYPSVAWELKGLAKALNAELSFALAGDPGMAVKFHHRPLLEVVAYEIERGMAQAPPPGFAGFANETPTFCGRKG
;
A
#
# COMPACT_ATOMS: atom_id res chain seq x y z
N GLY A 1 44.29 37.46 -28.09
CA GLY A 1 44.18 36.45 -27.03
C GLY A 1 43.26 36.98 -25.97
N THR A 2 42.03 36.47 -25.92
CA THR A 2 41.07 36.77 -24.85
C THR A 2 41.51 36.05 -23.58
N PRO A 3 41.55 36.71 -22.40
CA PRO A 3 41.94 36.07 -21.16
C PRO A 3 40.85 35.08 -20.71
N ALA A 4 41.27 33.92 -20.20
CA ALA A 4 40.39 32.90 -19.66
C ALA A 4 39.60 33.44 -18.44
N PRO A 5 38.34 33.03 -18.27
CA PRO A 5 37.53 33.47 -17.13
C PRO A 5 38.15 32.97 -15.80
N PRO A 6 37.98 33.71 -14.69
CA PRO A 6 38.54 33.32 -13.40
C PRO A 6 37.92 32.01 -12.90
N THR A 7 38.78 31.10 -12.46
CA THR A 7 38.38 29.84 -11.84
C THR A 7 37.60 30.13 -10.55
N PRO A 8 36.40 29.59 -10.35
CA PRO A 8 35.60 29.89 -9.15
C PRO A 8 36.31 29.37 -7.89
N SER A 9 36.18 30.13 -6.79
CA SER A 9 36.79 29.75 -5.51
C SER A 9 36.21 28.44 -4.98
N ARG A 10 37.01 27.68 -4.20
CA ARG A 10 36.56 26.43 -3.55
C ARG A 10 35.30 26.61 -2.69
N HIS A 11 35.02 27.82 -2.19
CA HIS A 11 33.79 28.15 -1.47
C HIS A 11 32.57 28.31 -2.40
N ALA A 12 32.73 28.95 -3.57
CA ALA A 12 31.66 29.08 -4.55
C ALA A 12 31.26 27.71 -5.15
N CYS A 13 32.23 26.81 -5.34
CA CYS A 13 31.96 25.44 -5.78
C CYS A 13 31.22 24.61 -4.70
N ARG A 14 31.52 24.82 -3.41
CA ARG A 14 30.79 24.20 -2.28
C ARG A 14 29.35 24.71 -2.15
N ALA A 15 29.09 25.98 -2.44
CA ALA A 15 27.76 26.55 -2.39
C ALA A 15 26.89 26.18 -3.62
N ALA A 16 27.50 26.06 -4.80
CA ALA A 16 26.78 25.62 -6.01
C ALA A 16 26.44 24.12 -6.00
N MET A 17 27.31 23.28 -5.42
CA MET A 17 27.07 21.84 -5.23
C MET A 17 26.01 21.52 -4.16
N ALA A 18 25.57 22.51 -3.38
CA ALA A 18 24.55 22.33 -2.35
C ALA A 18 23.10 22.33 -2.90
N SER A 19 22.89 22.55 -4.20
CA SER A 19 21.54 22.72 -4.78
C SER A 19 20.94 21.49 -5.46
N GLU A 20 21.66 20.35 -5.56
CA GLU A 20 21.14 19.11 -6.19
C GLU A 20 21.51 17.80 -5.44
N ALA A 21 21.89 17.87 -4.16
CA ALA A 21 22.26 16.68 -3.37
C ALA A 21 21.01 15.94 -2.81
N PRO A 22 20.97 14.59 -2.81
CA PRO A 22 19.78 13.82 -2.40
C PRO A 22 19.55 13.93 -0.89
N ALA A 23 18.55 14.72 -0.47
CA ALA A 23 18.16 14.81 0.93
C ALA A 23 17.73 13.43 1.50
N SER A 24 18.06 13.19 2.78
CA SER A 24 17.80 11.94 3.49
C SER A 24 16.32 11.58 3.47
N ARG A 25 15.97 10.30 3.55
CA ARG A 25 14.56 9.85 3.64
C ARG A 25 14.29 9.20 4.98
N ALA A 26 13.06 9.31 5.48
CA ALA A 26 12.62 8.58 6.66
C ALA A 26 11.54 7.56 6.29
N TYR A 27 11.73 6.31 6.71
CA TYR A 27 10.74 5.24 6.57
C TYR A 27 10.21 4.88 7.96
N VAL A 28 8.95 5.23 8.24
CA VAL A 28 8.31 4.94 9.53
C VAL A 28 7.53 3.63 9.40
N LEU A 29 8.10 2.53 9.88
CA LEU A 29 7.45 1.23 9.96
C LEU A 29 6.51 1.22 11.18
N TYR A 30 5.20 1.18 10.92
CA TYR A 30 4.18 1.20 11.97
C TYR A 30 3.23 0.01 11.91
N GLY A 31 2.50 -0.21 13.00
CA GLY A 31 1.62 -1.36 13.19
C GLY A 31 1.69 -1.90 14.62
N VAL A 32 0.83 -2.86 14.92
CA VAL A 32 0.68 -3.45 16.26
C VAL A 32 1.90 -4.28 16.68
N ALA A 33 2.00 -4.62 17.96
CA ALA A 33 3.04 -5.50 18.47
C ALA A 33 2.97 -6.87 17.77
N GLY A 34 4.14 -7.44 17.46
CA GLY A 34 4.23 -8.72 16.73
C GLY A 34 4.19 -8.60 15.20
N CYS A 35 3.89 -7.44 14.62
CA CYS A 35 3.89 -7.28 13.15
C CYS A 35 5.28 -7.24 12.51
N GLY A 36 6.36 -7.16 13.32
CA GLY A 36 7.74 -7.29 12.83
C GLY A 36 8.52 -5.98 12.63
N LYS A 37 8.05 -4.82 13.14
CA LYS A 37 8.69 -3.50 12.98
C LYS A 37 10.20 -3.51 13.23
N THR A 38 10.65 -3.97 14.41
CA THR A 38 12.07 -3.97 14.77
C THR A 38 12.88 -4.93 13.88
N THR A 39 12.37 -6.13 13.63
CA THR A 39 13.05 -7.14 12.82
C THR A 39 13.21 -6.69 11.36
N LEU A 40 12.12 -6.26 10.73
CA LEU A 40 12.14 -5.78 9.35
C LEU A 40 12.88 -4.45 9.22
N GLY A 41 12.77 -3.56 10.20
CA GLY A 41 13.45 -2.26 10.18
C GLY A 41 14.97 -2.38 10.25
N ARG A 42 15.49 -3.27 11.10
CA ARG A 42 16.94 -3.56 11.14
C ARG A 42 17.43 -4.18 9.84
N ALA A 43 16.72 -5.18 9.34
CA ALA A 43 17.07 -5.84 8.09
C ALA A 43 17.00 -4.88 6.89
N LEU A 44 16.05 -3.94 6.89
CA LEU A 44 15.94 -2.91 5.85
C LEU A 44 17.15 -1.96 5.86
N VAL A 45 17.64 -1.58 7.04
CA VAL A 45 18.84 -0.73 7.18
C VAL A 45 20.08 -1.44 6.63
N GLU A 46 20.24 -2.73 6.89
CA GLU A 46 21.33 -3.54 6.31
C GLU A 46 21.28 -3.48 4.78
N ARG A 47 20.11 -3.74 4.18
CA ARG A 47 19.92 -3.68 2.72
C ARG A 47 20.15 -2.30 2.12
N LEU A 48 19.70 -1.23 2.80
CA LEU A 48 19.96 0.14 2.37
C LEU A 48 21.45 0.47 2.41
N ASN A 49 22.16 -0.01 3.44
CA ASN A 49 23.61 0.17 3.54
C ASN A 49 24.38 -0.65 2.50
N ASP A 50 23.94 -1.86 2.16
CA ASP A 50 24.52 -2.64 1.05
C ASP A 50 24.41 -1.88 -0.29
N ALA A 51 23.31 -1.13 -0.47
CA ALA A 51 23.07 -0.28 -1.65
C ALA A 51 23.64 1.15 -1.52
N ALA A 52 24.29 1.49 -0.40
CA ALA A 52 24.87 2.82 -0.17
C ALA A 52 25.93 3.23 -1.22
N PRO A 53 26.78 2.32 -1.76
CA PRO A 53 27.75 2.69 -2.80
C PRO A 53 27.11 3.26 -4.06
N GLU A 54 25.92 2.77 -4.44
CA GLU A 54 25.18 3.20 -5.62
C GLU A 54 24.32 4.45 -5.32
N THR A 55 23.69 4.49 -4.15
CA THR A 55 22.72 5.55 -3.79
C THR A 55 23.38 6.77 -3.16
N GLY A 56 24.60 6.64 -2.64
CA GLY A 56 25.32 7.66 -1.90
C GLY A 56 24.73 7.97 -0.51
N ARG A 57 23.84 7.12 0.00
CA ARG A 57 23.15 7.30 1.30
C ARG A 57 23.39 6.09 2.20
N ASP A 58 23.85 6.33 3.43
CA ASP A 58 23.82 5.30 4.47
C ASP A 58 22.43 5.27 5.14
N ALA A 59 22.19 4.30 6.00
CA ALA A 59 20.94 4.14 6.72
C ALA A 59 21.15 3.82 8.20
N VAL A 60 20.20 4.27 9.03
CA VAL A 60 20.19 3.99 10.48
C VAL A 60 18.82 3.57 10.97
N PHE A 61 18.82 2.65 11.95
CA PHE A 61 17.62 2.21 12.62
C PHE A 61 17.37 3.01 13.92
N VAL A 62 16.11 3.35 14.15
CA VAL A 62 15.61 3.98 15.38
C VAL A 62 14.43 3.15 15.88
N ASP A 63 14.55 2.56 17.08
CA ASP A 63 13.41 1.96 17.76
C ASP A 63 12.71 3.01 18.62
N ALA A 64 11.44 3.32 18.34
CA ALA A 64 10.70 4.29 19.12
C ALA A 64 10.44 3.81 20.55
N ASP A 65 10.45 2.50 20.79
CA ASP A 65 10.25 1.93 22.13
C ASP A 65 11.41 2.34 23.07
N ASP A 66 12.61 2.55 22.52
CA ASP A 66 13.79 3.05 23.25
C ASP A 66 13.63 4.50 23.73
N LEU A 67 12.63 5.23 23.23
CA LEU A 67 12.39 6.63 23.53
C LEU A 67 11.22 6.84 24.52
N HIS A 68 10.61 5.77 25.02
CA HIS A 68 9.66 5.87 26.14
C HIS A 68 10.35 6.33 27.43
N SER A 69 9.61 7.08 28.25
CA SER A 69 10.08 7.41 29.59
C SER A 69 10.04 6.17 30.49
N PRO A 70 10.81 6.14 31.60
CA PRO A 70 10.75 5.06 32.57
C PRO A 70 9.32 4.77 33.06
N GLU A 71 8.52 5.80 33.31
CA GLU A 71 7.15 5.69 33.81
C GLU A 71 6.22 5.04 32.77
N ALA A 72 6.38 5.41 31.50
CA ALA A 72 5.61 4.80 30.40
C ALA A 72 5.97 3.32 30.22
N ARG A 73 7.25 2.96 30.37
CA ARG A 73 7.70 1.55 30.31
C ARG A 73 7.14 0.74 31.47
N GLU A 74 7.14 1.30 32.67
CA GLU A 74 6.59 0.65 33.86
C GLU A 74 5.07 0.45 33.74
N LYS A 75 4.35 1.46 33.23
CA LYS A 75 2.92 1.35 32.95
C LYS A 75 2.61 0.21 31.97
N MET A 76 3.35 0.14 30.86
CA MET A 76 3.19 -0.94 29.88
C MET A 76 3.61 -2.31 30.43
N SER A 77 4.63 -2.39 31.30
CA SER A 77 5.05 -3.67 31.90
C SER A 77 3.98 -4.25 32.83
N ARG A 78 3.13 -3.40 33.43
CA ARG A 78 1.93 -3.82 34.17
C ARG A 78 0.73 -4.17 33.29
N GLY A 79 0.86 -4.08 31.96
CA GLY A 79 -0.23 -4.33 31.01
C GLY A 79 -1.24 -3.19 30.90
N GLU A 80 -0.93 -2.01 31.45
CA GLU A 80 -1.77 -0.82 31.36
C GLU A 80 -1.47 -0.08 30.03
N PRO A 81 -2.49 0.21 29.20
CA PRO A 81 -2.28 0.94 27.95
C PRO A 81 -1.88 2.40 28.22
N LEU A 82 -1.01 2.94 27.37
CA LEU A 82 -0.68 4.37 27.40
C LEU A 82 -1.89 5.23 27.00
N THR A 83 -1.97 6.42 27.58
CA THR A 83 -2.93 7.48 27.23
C THR A 83 -2.36 8.41 26.16
N GLU A 84 -3.16 9.33 25.62
CA GLU A 84 -2.64 10.34 24.68
C GLU A 84 -1.64 11.30 25.34
N THR A 85 -1.84 11.65 26.62
CA THR A 85 -0.90 12.47 27.41
C THR A 85 0.44 11.77 27.61
N ASP A 86 0.44 10.43 27.69
CA ASP A 86 1.68 9.64 27.73
C ASP A 86 2.39 9.61 26.35
N ARG A 87 1.61 9.58 25.26
CA ARG A 87 2.13 9.42 23.89
C ARG A 87 2.66 10.70 23.28
N GLU A 88 2.06 11.86 23.55
CA GLU A 88 2.42 13.12 22.88
C GLU A 88 3.89 13.54 23.12
N PRO A 89 4.42 13.54 24.37
CA PRO A 89 5.84 13.81 24.61
C PRO A 89 6.76 12.74 24.01
N TRP A 90 6.32 11.49 23.96
CA TRP A 90 7.06 10.40 23.34
C TRP A 90 7.19 10.58 21.82
N LEU A 91 6.10 10.87 21.12
CA LEU A 91 6.11 11.14 19.68
C LEU A 91 6.97 12.37 19.33
N ALA A 92 7.01 13.38 20.22
CA ALA A 92 7.92 14.51 20.06
C ALA A 92 9.40 14.08 20.12
N ARG A 93 9.77 13.19 21.05
CA ARG A 93 11.13 12.60 21.10
C ARG A 93 11.45 11.75 19.88
N VAL A 94 10.49 10.96 19.39
CA VAL A 94 10.65 10.17 18.16
C VAL A 94 10.91 11.07 16.97
N ARG A 95 10.10 12.13 16.78
CA ARG A 95 10.31 13.13 15.71
C ARG A 95 11.67 13.78 15.81
N ALA A 96 12.06 14.25 17.00
CA ALA A 96 13.36 14.89 17.20
C ALA A 96 14.53 13.94 16.87
N ARG A 97 14.47 12.68 17.34
CA ARG A 97 15.47 11.66 17.03
C ARG A 97 15.51 11.34 15.54
N MET A 98 14.37 11.23 14.88
CA MET A 98 14.28 11.00 13.43
C MET A 98 14.98 12.11 12.65
N LEU A 99 14.67 13.38 12.97
CA LEU A 99 15.28 14.55 12.31
C LEU A 99 16.78 14.66 12.59
N ASP A 100 17.22 14.42 13.82
CA ASP A 100 18.64 14.42 14.16
C ASP A 100 19.41 13.31 13.45
N SER A 101 18.79 12.13 13.30
CA SER A 101 19.39 10.98 12.61
C SER A 101 19.59 11.20 11.13
N ALA A 102 18.70 11.99 10.52
CA ALA A 102 18.70 12.33 9.10
C ALA A 102 19.76 13.38 8.73
N ARG A 103 20.39 14.01 9.72
CA ARG A 103 21.45 15.00 9.50
C ARG A 103 22.60 14.36 8.73
N PRO A 104 23.06 14.97 7.63
CA PRO A 104 24.21 14.48 6.89
C PRO A 104 25.45 14.46 7.79
N ARG A 105 26.34 13.49 7.53
CA ARG A 105 27.61 13.34 8.25
C ARG A 105 28.77 13.60 7.33
N ASP A 106 29.85 14.13 7.89
CA ASP A 106 31.14 14.12 7.19
C ASP A 106 31.75 12.72 7.35
N VAL A 107 31.89 12.01 6.24
CA VAL A 107 32.58 10.72 6.15
C VAL A 107 33.70 10.90 5.14
N ASP A 108 34.95 10.83 5.61
CA ASP A 108 36.16 11.00 4.80
C ASP A 108 36.20 12.28 3.94
N GLY A 109 35.69 13.39 4.47
CA GLY A 109 35.64 14.69 3.79
C GLY A 109 34.46 14.84 2.82
N ARG A 110 33.54 13.87 2.79
CA ARG A 110 32.32 13.89 1.97
C ARG A 110 31.07 13.96 2.85
N LEU A 111 30.22 14.94 2.57
CA LEU A 111 28.91 15.02 3.18
C LEU A 111 28.05 13.85 2.66
N THR A 112 27.67 12.94 3.56
CA THR A 112 26.90 11.74 3.25
C THR A 112 25.53 11.85 3.93
N HIS A 113 24.47 11.73 3.13
CA HIS A 113 23.10 11.71 3.63
C HIS A 113 22.76 10.37 4.25
N ARG A 114 21.84 10.38 5.21
CA ARG A 114 21.52 9.22 6.05
C ARG A 114 20.03 8.98 6.10
N ASP A 115 19.58 7.95 5.39
CA ASP A 115 18.21 7.47 5.47
C ASP A 115 17.93 6.94 6.90
N VAL A 116 16.70 7.12 7.38
CA VAL A 116 16.30 6.78 8.75
C VAL A 116 15.14 5.80 8.70
N VAL A 117 15.30 4.61 9.27
CA VAL A 117 14.22 3.64 9.43
C VAL A 117 13.76 3.68 10.89
N VAL A 118 12.50 4.06 11.11
CA VAL A 118 11.91 4.19 12.44
C VAL A 118 10.89 3.09 12.66
N ALA A 119 11.06 2.26 13.70
CA ALA A 119 9.99 1.40 14.20
C ALA A 119 9.15 2.18 15.21
N CYS A 120 7.88 2.45 14.92
CA CYS A 120 7.00 3.20 15.83
C CYS A 120 5.58 2.66 15.73
N SER A 121 4.86 2.48 16.84
CA SER A 121 3.50 1.94 16.77
C SER A 121 2.55 2.86 15.97
N ALA A 122 2.64 4.18 16.15
CA ALA A 122 1.93 5.26 15.44
C ALA A 122 0.51 4.86 14.92
N LEU A 123 -0.30 4.30 15.82
CA LEU A 123 -1.51 3.55 15.47
C LEU A 123 -2.65 4.46 14.99
N LYS A 124 -2.71 5.70 15.50
CA LYS A 124 -3.69 6.70 15.08
C LYS A 124 -3.14 7.63 14.01
N ARG A 125 -4.03 8.20 13.19
CA ARG A 125 -3.69 9.24 12.21
C ARG A 125 -3.00 10.42 12.87
N ASP A 126 -3.49 10.86 14.03
CA ASP A 126 -2.93 12.00 14.74
C ASP A 126 -1.52 11.70 15.31
N HIS A 127 -1.22 10.42 15.61
CA HIS A 127 0.14 10.00 15.96
C HIS A 127 1.09 10.16 14.77
N ARG A 128 0.67 9.72 13.59
CA ARG A 128 1.43 9.86 12.34
C ARG A 128 1.61 11.34 11.98
N ALA A 129 0.56 12.14 12.08
CA ALA A 129 0.63 13.59 11.85
C ALA A 129 1.61 14.28 12.83
N SER A 130 1.66 13.85 14.10
CA SER A 130 2.61 14.40 15.08
C SER A 130 4.07 14.16 14.70
N LEU A 131 4.41 13.01 14.10
CA LEU A 131 5.77 12.73 13.60
C LEU A 131 6.20 13.64 12.45
N VAL A 132 5.22 14.30 11.83
CA VAL A 132 5.32 14.99 10.55
C VAL A 132 4.93 16.48 10.67
N ARG A 133 4.68 16.98 11.90
CA ARG A 133 4.16 18.34 12.16
C ARG A 133 5.12 19.49 11.81
N ASP A 134 6.42 19.23 11.72
CA ASP A 134 7.47 20.24 11.55
C ASP A 134 8.04 20.22 10.11
N GLU A 135 7.31 20.82 9.17
CA GLU A 135 7.67 20.85 7.74
C GLU A 135 8.98 21.62 7.47
N GLU A 136 9.28 22.63 8.28
CA GLU A 136 10.47 23.47 8.13
C GLU A 136 11.73 22.72 8.58
N ALA A 137 11.65 21.91 9.64
CA ALA A 137 12.75 21.02 10.03
C ALA A 137 12.93 19.82 9.09
N LYS A 138 11.83 19.30 8.48
CA LYS A 138 11.93 18.29 7.42
C LYS A 138 12.72 18.84 6.24
N SER A 139 12.32 20.00 5.72
CA SER A 139 12.83 20.54 4.46
C SER A 139 14.35 20.76 4.42
N LYS A 140 15.01 20.89 5.56
CA LYS A 140 16.46 21.12 5.64
C LYS A 140 17.32 19.86 5.43
N TRP A 141 16.90 18.71 5.95
CA TRP A 141 17.72 17.49 5.95
C TRP A 141 16.98 16.25 5.44
N LEU A 142 15.65 16.30 5.41
CA LEU A 142 14.77 15.17 5.16
C LEU A 142 13.85 15.46 3.97
N ALA A 143 14.06 14.76 2.86
CA ALA A 143 13.28 14.90 1.64
C ALA A 143 11.84 14.41 1.80
N SER A 144 11.66 13.27 2.48
CA SER A 144 10.37 12.61 2.65
C SER A 144 10.28 11.87 3.98
N VAL A 145 9.05 11.73 4.47
CA VAL A 145 8.69 10.78 5.53
C VAL A 145 7.63 9.87 4.96
N ASP A 146 8.00 8.61 4.75
CA ASP A 146 7.15 7.59 4.17
C ASP A 146 6.68 6.63 5.27
N PHE A 147 5.38 6.57 5.52
CA PHE A 147 4.81 5.65 6.50
C PHE A 147 4.55 4.28 5.87
N VAL A 148 5.06 3.21 6.47
CA VAL A 148 4.80 1.83 6.05
C VAL A 148 4.04 1.10 7.14
N PHE A 149 2.76 0.82 6.89
CA PHE A 149 1.93 -0.03 7.74
C PHE A 149 2.30 -1.49 7.53
N LEU A 150 2.93 -2.12 8.53
CA LEU A 150 3.15 -3.55 8.55
C LEU A 150 1.87 -4.26 8.99
N ARG A 151 1.09 -4.74 8.02
CA ARG A 151 -0.13 -5.48 8.24
C ARG A 151 0.18 -6.96 8.47
N VAL A 152 -0.49 -7.54 9.43
CA VAL A 152 -0.63 -8.99 9.61
C VAL A 152 -2.11 -9.20 9.80
N GLU A 153 -2.74 -9.94 8.88
CA GLU A 153 -4.19 -10.05 8.79
C GLU A 153 -4.75 -10.86 9.96
N GLU A 154 -4.06 -11.95 10.28
CA GLU A 154 -4.49 -12.89 11.30
C GLU A 154 -3.97 -12.52 12.70
N LYS A 155 -4.89 -12.22 13.63
CA LYS A 155 -4.56 -12.00 15.05
C LYS A 155 -3.79 -13.18 15.63
N ALA A 156 -4.16 -14.41 15.27
CA ALA A 156 -3.47 -15.62 15.73
C ALA A 156 -2.00 -15.66 15.30
N ALA A 157 -1.66 -15.10 14.13
CA ALA A 157 -0.28 -15.01 13.66
C ALA A 157 0.52 -14.00 14.50
N LEU A 158 -0.07 -12.84 14.85
CA LEU A 158 0.54 -11.87 15.76
C LEU A 158 0.82 -12.48 17.14
N GLU A 159 -0.15 -13.16 17.72
CA GLU A 159 0.00 -13.81 19.02
C GLU A 159 1.07 -14.90 19.01
N LYS A 160 1.12 -15.72 17.95
CA LYS A 160 2.16 -16.74 17.77
C LYS A 160 3.55 -16.11 17.74
N ARG A 161 3.72 -15.01 17.00
CA ARG A 161 4.99 -14.28 16.91
C ARG A 161 5.41 -13.68 18.26
N LEU A 162 4.45 -13.14 19.02
CA LEU A 162 4.72 -12.59 20.35
C LEU A 162 5.14 -13.67 21.37
N ARG A 163 4.46 -14.83 21.37
CA ARG A 163 4.83 -15.97 22.22
C ARG A 163 6.25 -16.45 21.93
N ALA A 164 6.61 -16.64 20.66
CA ALA A 164 7.96 -17.04 20.27
C ALA A 164 9.03 -16.00 20.70
N ARG A 165 8.71 -14.70 20.65
CA ARG A 165 9.61 -13.64 21.13
C ARG A 165 9.79 -13.70 22.65
N GLN A 166 8.72 -13.92 23.39
CA GLN A 166 8.79 -14.07 24.84
C GLN A 166 9.68 -15.25 25.24
N GLU A 167 9.54 -16.38 24.56
CA GLU A 167 10.35 -17.59 24.81
C GLU A 167 11.84 -17.37 24.52
N SER A 168 12.17 -16.62 23.47
CA SER A 168 13.56 -16.40 23.03
C SER A 168 14.27 -15.22 23.70
N SER A 169 13.55 -14.19 24.14
CA SER A 169 14.14 -12.94 24.64
C SER A 169 13.76 -12.58 26.08
N GLY A 170 12.85 -13.33 26.70
CA GLY A 170 12.32 -13.03 28.04
C GLY A 170 11.43 -11.78 28.10
N HIS A 171 11.24 -11.05 26.99
CA HIS A 171 10.35 -9.91 26.92
C HIS A 171 8.88 -10.38 26.91
N PHE A 172 8.23 -10.31 28.07
CA PHE A 172 6.79 -10.53 28.20
C PHE A 172 6.03 -9.37 27.54
N PHE A 173 5.17 -9.68 26.57
CA PHE A 173 4.21 -8.73 26.01
C PHE A 173 2.78 -9.21 26.31
N PRO A 174 2.05 -8.53 27.21
CA PRO A 174 0.70 -8.94 27.62
C PRO A 174 -0.27 -9.03 26.43
N ALA A 175 -1.07 -10.10 26.39
CA ALA A 175 -2.08 -10.30 25.34
C ALA A 175 -3.17 -9.19 25.35
N SER A 176 -3.47 -8.64 26.54
CA SER A 176 -4.38 -7.50 26.70
C SER A 176 -3.90 -6.24 25.96
N LEU A 177 -2.58 -6.00 25.90
CA LEU A 177 -2.02 -4.88 25.16
C LEU A 177 -2.13 -5.07 23.65
N LEU A 178 -2.02 -6.31 23.15
CA LEU A 178 -2.24 -6.57 21.72
C LEU A 178 -3.68 -6.22 21.34
N GLN A 179 -4.67 -6.66 22.13
CA GLN A 179 -6.07 -6.33 21.86
C GLN A 179 -6.30 -4.81 21.88
N SER A 180 -5.81 -4.12 22.91
CA SER A 180 -5.92 -2.67 22.99
C SER A 180 -5.28 -1.96 21.79
N GLN A 181 -4.16 -2.47 21.26
CA GLN A 181 -3.52 -1.91 20.07
C GLN A 181 -4.33 -2.15 18.80
N LEU A 182 -4.94 -3.33 18.65
CA LEU A 182 -5.84 -3.62 17.52
C LEU A 182 -7.06 -2.69 17.56
N ASP A 183 -7.65 -2.48 18.74
CA ASP A 183 -8.78 -1.57 18.92
C ASP A 183 -8.40 -0.09 18.68
N THR A 184 -7.12 0.25 18.88
CA THR A 184 -6.58 1.60 18.67
C THR A 184 -6.14 1.85 17.23
N LEU A 185 -5.93 0.80 16.43
CA LEU A 185 -5.37 0.90 15.09
C LEU A 185 -6.36 1.60 14.15
N GLU A 186 -6.01 2.81 13.73
CA GLU A 186 -6.69 3.51 12.64
C GLU A 186 -6.00 3.13 11.33
N LEU A 187 -6.77 2.49 10.44
CA LEU A 187 -6.30 2.12 9.11
C LEU A 187 -5.79 3.34 8.33
N PRO A 188 -4.88 3.12 7.37
CA PRO A 188 -4.46 4.10 6.39
C PRO A 188 -5.59 5.02 5.89
N SER A 189 -5.32 6.32 5.84
CA SER A 189 -6.23 7.33 5.32
C SER A 189 -5.61 8.04 4.12
N ASP A 190 -6.44 8.64 3.27
CA ASP A 190 -6.01 9.34 2.06
C ASP A 190 -5.34 10.70 2.32
N ASP A 191 -5.14 11.12 3.58
CA ASP A 191 -4.41 12.36 3.91
C ASP A 191 -2.97 12.25 3.38
N ALA A 192 -2.64 13.06 2.37
CA ALA A 192 -1.33 13.10 1.72
C ALA A 192 -0.14 13.24 2.70
N ARG A 193 -0.35 13.88 3.87
CA ARG A 193 0.69 14.05 4.89
C ARG A 193 0.97 12.79 5.70
N THR A 194 0.00 11.89 5.78
CA THR A 194 0.09 10.61 6.49
C THR A 194 -0.18 9.42 5.59
N ALA A 195 -0.12 9.65 4.27
CA ALA A 195 -0.32 8.63 3.27
C ALA A 195 0.66 7.50 3.57
N CYS A 196 0.11 6.31 3.66
CA CYS A 196 0.86 5.18 4.16
C CYS A 196 0.67 3.95 3.30
N HIS A 197 1.69 3.14 3.38
CA HIS A 197 2.01 2.04 2.52
C HIS A 197 1.76 0.72 3.24
N VAL A 198 0.82 -0.11 2.80
CA VAL A 198 0.41 -1.30 3.58
C VAL A 198 1.22 -2.54 3.28
N PHE A 199 2.39 -2.71 3.87
CA PHE A 199 3.17 -3.91 3.66
C PHE A 199 2.59 -5.14 4.41
N ASP A 200 2.10 -6.12 3.67
CA ASP A 200 1.61 -7.40 4.22
C ASP A 200 2.78 -8.26 4.70
N ALA A 201 3.08 -8.23 6.00
CA ALA A 201 4.29 -8.83 6.57
C ALA A 201 4.17 -10.34 6.82
N ASP A 202 3.02 -10.95 6.53
CA ASP A 202 2.69 -12.36 6.73
C ASP A 202 2.65 -13.20 5.45
N VAL A 203 2.57 -12.57 4.27
CA VAL A 203 2.54 -13.29 2.98
C VAL A 203 3.90 -13.77 2.49
N TYR A 204 4.96 -13.59 3.29
CA TYR A 204 6.33 -13.91 2.90
C TYR A 204 6.84 -15.17 3.63
N PRO A 205 7.48 -16.10 2.91
CA PRO A 205 7.89 -17.39 3.49
C PRO A 205 9.04 -17.28 4.51
N SER A 206 9.71 -16.12 4.58
CA SER A 206 10.77 -15.84 5.56
C SER A 206 10.95 -14.35 5.80
N THR A 207 11.59 -13.99 6.91
CA THR A 207 12.03 -12.62 7.21
C THR A 207 12.92 -12.05 6.10
N ASN A 208 13.80 -12.87 5.51
CA ASN A 208 14.67 -12.42 4.41
C ASN A 208 13.87 -12.09 3.15
N ALA A 209 12.85 -12.90 2.82
CA ALA A 209 11.95 -12.62 1.69
C ALA A 209 11.12 -11.36 1.95
N ALA A 210 10.58 -11.20 3.17
CA ALA A 210 9.87 -9.99 3.57
C ALA A 210 10.79 -8.75 3.51
N CYS A 211 12.02 -8.84 3.99
CA CYS A 211 12.99 -7.74 3.92
C CYS A 211 13.37 -7.40 2.48
N ALA A 212 13.65 -8.38 1.62
CA ALA A 212 13.96 -8.13 0.22
C ALA A 212 12.77 -7.45 -0.50
N ALA A 213 11.55 -7.89 -0.20
CA ALA A 213 10.35 -7.26 -0.71
C ALA A 213 10.18 -5.84 -0.17
N LEU A 214 10.38 -5.61 1.14
CA LEU A 214 10.32 -4.28 1.77
C LEU A 214 11.43 -3.35 1.26
N PHE A 215 12.62 -3.87 0.96
CA PHE A 215 13.70 -3.10 0.37
C PHE A 215 13.35 -2.68 -1.05
N SER A 216 12.93 -3.61 -1.92
CA SER A 216 12.40 -3.26 -3.23
C SER A 216 11.23 -2.27 -3.09
N TYR A 217 10.39 -2.47 -2.09
CA TYR A 217 9.27 -1.61 -1.80
C TYR A 217 9.65 -0.16 -1.50
N VAL A 218 10.69 0.10 -0.70
CA VAL A 218 11.11 1.47 -0.40
C VAL A 218 12.10 2.02 -1.44
N ALA A 219 12.88 1.16 -2.08
CA ALA A 219 13.92 1.55 -3.05
C ALA A 219 13.36 1.85 -4.45
N THR A 220 12.37 1.08 -4.92
CA THR A 220 11.90 1.12 -6.33
C THR A 220 10.72 2.06 -6.55
N THR A 221 10.05 2.55 -5.50
CA THR A 221 8.58 2.62 -5.60
C THR A 221 7.90 3.91 -5.13
N ALA A 222 8.54 4.83 -4.39
CA ALA A 222 7.80 6.00 -3.88
C ALA A 222 7.21 6.85 -5.03
N ARG A 223 8.02 7.24 -6.02
CA ARG A 223 7.58 8.18 -7.06
C ARG A 223 6.73 7.56 -8.17
N ALA A 224 7.20 6.46 -8.77
CA ALA A 224 6.49 5.80 -9.89
C ALA A 224 5.13 5.23 -9.48
N ARG A 225 4.97 4.90 -8.19
CA ARG A 225 3.70 4.40 -7.67
C ARG A 225 2.76 5.50 -7.25
N LEU A 226 3.27 6.59 -6.65
CA LEU A 226 2.44 7.75 -6.33
C LEU A 226 1.77 8.28 -7.61
N GLU A 227 2.49 8.38 -8.73
CA GLU A 227 1.90 8.82 -9.99
C GLU A 227 0.74 7.93 -10.45
N TRP A 228 0.89 6.61 -10.37
CA TRP A 228 -0.16 5.68 -10.77
C TRP A 228 -1.36 5.71 -9.81
N GLU A 229 -1.10 5.67 -8.50
CA GLU A 229 -2.15 5.74 -7.48
C GLU A 229 -2.87 7.09 -7.48
N GLU A 230 -2.18 8.20 -7.70
CA GLU A 230 -2.78 9.54 -7.78
C GLU A 230 -3.77 9.61 -8.93
N THR A 231 -3.40 9.12 -10.12
CA THR A 231 -4.34 9.09 -11.25
C THR A 231 -5.53 8.15 -10.99
N ALA A 232 -5.31 7.02 -10.32
CA ALA A 232 -6.37 6.10 -9.93
C ALA A 232 -7.33 6.72 -8.91
N ARG A 233 -6.80 7.41 -7.90
CA ARG A 233 -7.60 8.11 -6.87
C ARG A 233 -8.37 9.28 -7.47
N ALA A 234 -7.76 10.06 -8.36
CA ALA A 234 -8.44 11.14 -9.08
C ALA A 234 -9.61 10.60 -9.92
N PHE A 235 -9.42 9.47 -10.61
CA PHE A 235 -10.51 8.78 -11.29
C PHE A 235 -11.60 8.34 -10.32
N LEU A 236 -11.26 7.69 -9.20
CA LEU A 236 -12.23 7.23 -8.22
C LEU A 236 -13.01 8.38 -7.56
N ASP A 237 -12.37 9.53 -7.36
CA ASP A 237 -13.03 10.73 -6.85
C ASP A 237 -14.06 11.29 -7.83
N ASP A 238 -13.74 11.38 -9.13
CA ASP A 238 -14.72 11.78 -10.16
C ASP A 238 -15.85 10.74 -10.29
N TRP A 239 -15.48 9.46 -10.35
CA TRP A 239 -16.40 8.33 -10.42
C TRP A 239 -17.38 8.34 -9.24
N TYR A 240 -16.90 8.56 -8.02
CA TYR A 240 -17.74 8.65 -6.82
C TYR A 240 -18.59 9.91 -6.79
N ALA A 241 -18.05 11.06 -7.20
CA ALA A 241 -18.81 12.30 -7.28
C ALA A 241 -20.02 12.14 -8.21
N ARG A 242 -19.86 11.42 -9.34
CA ARG A 242 -20.94 11.08 -10.27
C ARG A 242 -21.91 10.06 -9.69
N LEU A 243 -21.41 9.02 -9.04
CA LEU A 243 -22.24 8.04 -8.34
C LEU A 243 -23.14 8.72 -7.29
N ARG A 244 -22.59 9.68 -6.54
CA ARG A 244 -23.34 10.48 -5.56
C ARG A 244 -24.39 11.37 -6.21
N LYS A 245 -24.05 12.04 -7.33
CA LYS A 245 -25.03 12.84 -8.10
C LYS A 245 -26.18 11.97 -8.64
N ALA A 246 -25.91 10.70 -8.94
CA ALA A 246 -26.93 9.74 -9.35
C ALA A 246 -27.77 9.16 -8.18
N GLY A 247 -27.50 9.56 -6.93
CA GLY A 247 -28.21 9.05 -5.75
C GLY A 247 -27.81 7.62 -5.36
N LEU A 248 -26.65 7.15 -5.83
CA LEU A 248 -26.19 5.77 -5.65
C LEU A 248 -25.00 5.64 -4.68
N ALA A 249 -24.64 6.69 -3.94
CA ALA A 249 -23.51 6.62 -3.01
C ALA A 249 -23.68 5.53 -1.94
N ASP A 250 -24.92 5.22 -1.56
CA ASP A 250 -25.25 4.19 -0.57
C ASP A 250 -24.99 2.75 -1.07
N THR A 251 -24.69 2.56 -2.37
CA THR A 251 -24.18 1.26 -2.86
C THR A 251 -22.77 0.99 -2.39
N LEU A 252 -22.06 2.02 -1.90
CA LEU A 252 -20.73 1.92 -1.29
C LEU A 252 -20.85 2.11 0.22
N SER A 253 -21.59 1.22 0.88
CA SER A 253 -21.56 1.09 2.34
C SER A 253 -20.15 0.76 2.86
N ASN A 254 -19.94 0.83 4.19
CA ASN A 254 -18.67 0.44 4.81
C ASN A 254 -18.32 -1.04 4.58
N ASP A 255 -19.33 -1.91 4.37
CA ASP A 255 -19.14 -3.35 4.19
C ASP A 255 -18.91 -3.76 2.73
N THR A 256 -18.98 -2.81 1.79
CA THR A 256 -18.79 -3.05 0.36
C THR A 256 -17.45 -2.46 -0.08
N GLN A 257 -16.56 -3.33 -0.54
CA GLN A 257 -15.23 -2.94 -1.01
C GLN A 257 -15.24 -2.65 -2.51
N ILE A 258 -14.45 -1.65 -2.91
CA ILE A 258 -14.04 -1.55 -4.31
C ILE A 258 -13.06 -2.70 -4.54
N ASP A 259 -13.44 -3.65 -5.37
CA ASP A 259 -12.63 -4.82 -5.61
C ASP A 259 -11.42 -4.48 -6.48
N HIS A 260 -11.70 -3.88 -7.65
CA HIS A 260 -10.68 -3.49 -8.62
C HIS A 260 -11.11 -2.30 -9.48
N VAL A 261 -10.13 -1.72 -10.16
CA VAL A 261 -10.31 -0.68 -11.18
C VAL A 261 -9.76 -1.14 -12.52
N CYS A 262 -10.37 -0.73 -13.62
CA CYS A 262 -9.92 -1.08 -14.96
C CYS A 262 -9.20 0.08 -15.64
N PHE A 263 -7.98 -0.17 -16.11
CA PHE A 263 -7.23 0.72 -16.99
C PHE A 263 -7.28 0.21 -18.42
N ARG A 264 -7.85 1.00 -19.34
CA ARG A 264 -7.89 0.68 -20.76
C ARG A 264 -6.60 1.09 -21.46
N CYS A 265 -6.18 0.23 -22.38
CA CYS A 265 -5.10 0.50 -23.31
C CYS A 265 -5.67 0.52 -24.73
N GLY A 266 -5.41 1.58 -25.47
CA GLY A 266 -5.79 1.78 -26.86
C GLY A 266 -4.86 1.07 -27.84
N THR A 267 -3.62 0.77 -27.42
CA THR A 267 -2.63 0.04 -28.23
C THR A 267 -1.93 -1.06 -27.44
N GLU A 268 -1.41 -2.06 -28.16
CA GLU A 268 -0.63 -3.14 -27.54
C GLU A 268 0.67 -2.62 -26.91
N ALA A 269 1.25 -1.55 -27.46
CA ALA A 269 2.40 -0.89 -26.87
C ALA A 269 2.07 -0.29 -25.49
N VAL A 270 0.93 0.40 -25.38
CA VAL A 270 0.45 0.95 -24.09
C VAL A 270 0.10 -0.16 -23.11
N TYR A 271 -0.49 -1.26 -23.58
CA TYR A 271 -0.74 -2.45 -22.74
C TYR A 271 0.54 -2.98 -22.09
N ARG A 272 1.59 -3.22 -22.89
CA ARG A 272 2.88 -3.72 -22.39
C ARG A 272 3.57 -2.72 -21.46
N ASP A 273 3.56 -1.44 -21.81
CA ASP A 273 4.14 -0.38 -20.97
C ASP A 273 3.40 -0.24 -19.63
N THR A 274 2.06 -0.35 -19.63
CA THR A 274 1.24 -0.31 -18.42
C THR A 274 1.60 -1.45 -17.48
N LEU A 275 1.69 -2.69 -17.98
CA LEU A 275 2.11 -3.83 -17.17
C LEU A 275 3.55 -3.68 -16.65
N ALA A 276 4.46 -3.12 -17.46
CA ALA A 276 5.83 -2.85 -17.04
C ALA A 276 5.90 -1.76 -15.94
N LYS A 277 5.07 -0.71 -16.02
CA LYS A 277 4.94 0.32 -14.99
C LYS A 277 4.40 -0.26 -13.68
N LEU A 278 3.31 -1.02 -13.73
CA LEU A 278 2.75 -1.69 -12.56
C LEU A 278 3.77 -2.63 -11.90
N ARG A 279 4.54 -3.37 -12.70
CA ARG A 279 5.63 -4.23 -12.19
C ARG A 279 6.74 -3.43 -11.54
N ARG A 280 7.20 -2.33 -12.15
CA ARG A 280 8.20 -1.42 -11.56
C ARG A 280 7.68 -0.79 -10.26
N ALA A 281 6.37 -0.58 -10.15
CA ALA A 281 5.69 -0.16 -8.93
C ALA A 281 5.50 -1.29 -7.89
N GLY A 282 6.11 -2.47 -8.09
CA GLY A 282 6.10 -3.57 -7.13
C GLY A 282 4.82 -4.42 -7.15
N HIS A 283 3.91 -4.18 -8.08
CA HIS A 283 2.68 -4.96 -8.20
C HIS A 283 2.90 -6.26 -8.98
N VAL A 284 2.00 -7.22 -8.77
CA VAL A 284 2.20 -8.61 -9.18
C VAL A 284 1.08 -9.02 -10.13
N VAL A 285 1.43 -9.61 -11.27
CA VAL A 285 0.42 -10.20 -12.16
C VAL A 285 -0.22 -11.38 -11.43
N ALA A 286 -1.54 -11.36 -11.27
CA ALA A 286 -2.30 -12.43 -10.63
C ALA A 286 -2.68 -13.53 -11.63
N GLY A 287 -2.92 -13.17 -12.88
CA GLY A 287 -3.28 -14.08 -13.96
C GLY A 287 -3.80 -13.32 -15.18
N ALA A 288 -4.04 -14.03 -16.26
CA ALA A 288 -4.61 -13.47 -17.47
C ALA A 288 -5.72 -14.36 -18.06
N SER A 289 -6.91 -13.80 -18.22
CA SER A 289 -8.10 -14.52 -18.70
C SER A 289 -8.40 -14.13 -20.15
N ASN A 290 -8.87 -15.08 -20.96
CA ASN A 290 -9.28 -14.78 -22.34
C ASN A 290 -10.78 -14.44 -22.38
N VAL A 291 -11.10 -13.20 -22.71
CA VAL A 291 -12.49 -12.72 -22.74
C VAL A 291 -12.83 -12.17 -24.11
N GLY A 292 -13.52 -13.00 -24.90
CA GLY A 292 -13.96 -12.66 -26.25
C GLY A 292 -12.79 -12.51 -27.23
N GLY A 293 -11.83 -13.43 -27.18
CA GLY A 293 -10.70 -13.51 -28.10
C GLY A 293 -9.56 -12.53 -27.80
N ARG A 294 -9.53 -11.95 -26.61
CA ARG A 294 -8.47 -11.05 -26.16
C ARG A 294 -8.09 -11.36 -24.71
N GLU A 295 -6.82 -11.12 -24.42
CA GLU A 295 -6.29 -11.23 -23.07
C GLU A 295 -6.78 -10.08 -22.19
N ILE A 296 -7.09 -10.40 -20.94
CA ILE A 296 -7.32 -9.45 -19.88
C ILE A 296 -6.42 -9.84 -18.72
N THR A 297 -5.43 -8.99 -18.43
CA THR A 297 -4.48 -9.25 -17.35
C THR A 297 -4.98 -8.63 -16.06
N THR A 298 -5.05 -9.42 -15.00
CA THR A 298 -5.34 -8.96 -13.66
C THR A 298 -4.03 -8.79 -12.90
N VAL A 299 -3.82 -7.59 -12.35
CA VAL A 299 -2.66 -7.26 -11.53
C VAL A 299 -3.11 -7.06 -10.08
N ARG A 300 -2.58 -7.88 -9.17
CA ARG A 300 -2.71 -7.68 -7.73
C ARG A 300 -1.82 -6.52 -7.29
N LEU A 301 -2.43 -5.52 -6.69
CA LEU A 301 -1.72 -4.40 -6.11
C LEU A 301 -1.01 -4.87 -4.84
N ARG A 302 0.32 -4.73 -4.84
CA ARG A 302 1.16 -4.98 -3.68
C ARG A 302 1.87 -3.71 -3.25
N PRO A 303 1.44 -3.15 -2.12
CA PRO A 303 0.18 -3.36 -1.44
C PRO A 303 -1.00 -2.69 -2.12
N PRO A 304 -2.23 -3.03 -1.70
CA PRO A 304 -3.41 -2.29 -2.09
C PRO A 304 -3.24 -0.81 -1.77
N PHE A 305 -3.84 0.04 -2.60
CA PHE A 305 -3.97 1.45 -2.26
C PHE A 305 -5.30 1.68 -1.54
N PHE A 306 -5.32 2.74 -0.74
CA PHE A 306 -6.50 3.13 0.04
C PHE A 306 -7.19 4.30 -0.65
N TRP A 307 -8.52 4.23 -0.63
CA TRP A 307 -9.39 5.30 -1.10
C TRP A 307 -10.67 5.33 -0.26
N ARG A 308 -10.90 6.44 0.44
CA ARG A 308 -12.05 6.74 1.32
C ARG A 308 -12.37 5.64 2.33
N GLY A 309 -11.34 5.11 2.98
CA GLY A 309 -11.47 4.04 3.98
C GLY A 309 -11.69 2.64 3.39
N ARG A 310 -11.53 2.48 2.07
CA ARG A 310 -11.62 1.20 1.37
C ARG A 310 -10.26 0.86 0.75
N THR A 311 -9.98 -0.43 0.68
CA THR A 311 -8.82 -0.98 -0.05
C THR A 311 -9.21 -1.29 -1.47
N VAL A 312 -8.35 -0.95 -2.43
CA VAL A 312 -8.43 -1.43 -3.81
C VAL A 312 -7.31 -2.44 -4.02
N ASN A 313 -7.67 -3.68 -4.32
CA ASN A 313 -6.73 -4.81 -4.29
C ASN A 313 -6.16 -5.19 -5.65
N ALA A 314 -6.82 -4.79 -6.73
CA ALA A 314 -6.38 -5.14 -8.07
C ALA A 314 -6.64 -4.05 -9.12
N VAL A 315 -5.90 -4.16 -10.22
CA VAL A 315 -6.13 -3.44 -11.47
C VAL A 315 -6.37 -4.46 -12.58
N GLU A 316 -7.45 -4.28 -13.32
CA GLU A 316 -7.67 -4.99 -14.58
C GLU A 316 -7.04 -4.17 -15.72
N VAL A 317 -6.21 -4.82 -16.54
CA VAL A 317 -5.58 -4.21 -17.72
C VAL A 317 -5.98 -5.05 -18.94
N PRO A 318 -7.00 -4.63 -19.70
CA PRO A 318 -7.46 -5.38 -20.86
C PRO A 318 -6.64 -5.09 -22.11
N MET A 319 -6.23 -6.12 -22.86
CA MET A 319 -5.63 -5.95 -24.19
C MET A 319 -6.64 -5.23 -25.12
N PRO A 320 -6.21 -4.25 -25.95
CA PRO A 320 -7.08 -3.60 -26.93
C PRO A 320 -7.70 -4.61 -27.89
N LYS A 321 -8.99 -4.42 -28.21
CA LYS A 321 -9.65 -5.21 -29.24
C LYS A 321 -9.25 -4.68 -30.62
N LYS A 322 -8.75 -5.58 -31.48
CA LYS A 322 -8.46 -5.26 -32.88
C LYS A 322 -9.71 -4.66 -33.56
N GLY A 323 -9.56 -3.49 -34.19
CA GLY A 323 -10.64 -2.79 -34.89
C GLY A 323 -11.67 -2.09 -33.99
N ARG A 324 -11.48 -2.08 -32.65
CA ARG A 324 -12.31 -1.32 -31.71
C ARG A 324 -11.43 -0.57 -30.69
N PRO A 325 -10.64 0.41 -31.14
CA PRO A 325 -9.76 1.15 -30.25
C PRO A 325 -10.58 1.93 -29.22
N LYS A 326 -10.08 1.96 -27.98
CA LYS A 326 -10.57 2.81 -26.90
C LYS A 326 -9.45 3.78 -26.49
N PRO A 327 -9.76 4.97 -25.96
CA PRO A 327 -8.73 5.84 -25.41
C PRO A 327 -8.02 5.16 -24.23
N ASP A 328 -6.76 5.55 -24.03
CA ASP A 328 -5.99 5.14 -22.85
C ASP A 328 -6.56 5.82 -21.60
N GLY A 329 -6.70 5.07 -20.50
CA GLY A 329 -7.10 5.65 -19.22
C GLY A 329 -8.01 4.76 -18.37
N TRP A 330 -8.30 5.26 -17.18
CA TRP A 330 -9.24 4.65 -16.25
C TRP A 330 -10.67 4.68 -16.81
N GLU A 331 -11.33 3.52 -16.85
CA GLU A 331 -12.67 3.39 -17.47
C GLU A 331 -13.77 3.09 -16.45
N HIS A 332 -13.54 2.10 -15.58
CA HIS A 332 -14.56 1.67 -14.63
C HIS A 332 -13.95 1.17 -13.33
N ALA A 333 -14.77 1.18 -12.29
CA ALA A 333 -14.49 0.52 -11.02
C ALA A 333 -15.56 -0.53 -10.76
N GLU A 334 -15.15 -1.62 -10.11
CA GLU A 334 -16.03 -2.73 -9.79
C GLU A 334 -16.10 -2.96 -8.27
N VAL A 335 -17.29 -3.34 -7.82
CA VAL A 335 -17.63 -3.53 -6.41
C VAL A 335 -18.03 -5.00 -6.21
N ALA A 336 -17.31 -5.68 -5.32
CA ALA A 336 -17.68 -7.02 -4.90
C ALA A 336 -18.75 -6.95 -3.79
N LEU A 337 -19.85 -7.69 -3.96
CA LEU A 337 -20.99 -7.69 -3.05
C LEU A 337 -20.97 -8.80 -1.99
N MET A 338 -19.82 -9.43 -1.72
CA MET A 338 -19.72 -10.50 -0.71
C MET A 338 -20.19 -10.01 0.67
N ARG A 339 -21.28 -10.60 1.17
CA ARG A 339 -21.75 -10.46 2.56
C ARG A 339 -22.10 -11.82 3.13
N GLY A 340 -21.47 -12.19 4.25
CA GLY A 340 -21.95 -13.24 5.16
C GLY A 340 -22.14 -14.66 4.60
N GLY A 341 -21.50 -15.03 3.48
CA GLY A 341 -21.58 -16.38 2.93
C GLY A 341 -22.88 -16.71 2.18
N VAL A 342 -23.66 -15.71 1.77
CA VAL A 342 -24.86 -15.88 0.91
C VAL A 342 -24.47 -15.79 -0.57
N GLU A 343 -25.08 -16.63 -1.42
CA GLU A 343 -24.85 -16.66 -2.88
C GLU A 343 -25.28 -15.33 -3.53
N GLY A 344 -24.37 -14.69 -4.28
CA GLY A 344 -24.53 -13.26 -4.63
C GLY A 344 -25.50 -12.92 -5.76
N ALA A 345 -26.16 -13.90 -6.38
CA ALA A 345 -27.19 -13.61 -7.39
C ALA A 345 -28.38 -12.84 -6.77
N GLU A 346 -28.76 -13.18 -5.54
CA GLU A 346 -29.82 -12.49 -4.80
C GLU A 346 -29.44 -11.03 -4.46
N HIS A 347 -28.14 -10.76 -4.23
CA HIS A 347 -27.66 -9.39 -3.96
C HIS A 347 -27.69 -8.49 -5.20
N LEU A 348 -27.35 -9.02 -6.38
CA LEU A 348 -27.41 -8.26 -7.64
C LEU A 348 -28.86 -7.91 -7.99
N GLU A 349 -29.78 -8.86 -7.81
CA GLU A 349 -31.20 -8.63 -8.06
C GLU A 349 -31.81 -7.67 -7.03
N ALA A 350 -31.47 -7.80 -5.74
CA ALA A 350 -31.88 -6.85 -4.72
C ALA A 350 -31.37 -5.43 -5.01
N LEU A 351 -30.14 -5.29 -5.52
CA LEU A 351 -29.58 -4.00 -5.93
C LEU A 351 -30.37 -3.39 -7.09
N ARG A 352 -30.69 -4.19 -8.11
CA ARG A 352 -31.49 -3.79 -9.27
C ARG A 352 -32.87 -3.29 -8.85
N LEU A 353 -33.53 -4.01 -7.95
CA LEU A 353 -34.86 -3.66 -7.43
C LEU A 353 -34.84 -2.43 -6.52
N LYS A 354 -33.76 -2.23 -5.74
CA LYS A 354 -33.59 -1.05 -4.89
C LYS A 354 -33.45 0.24 -5.70
N TYR A 355 -32.88 0.18 -6.90
CA TYR A 355 -32.67 1.34 -7.77
C TYR A 355 -33.31 1.14 -9.16
N PRO A 356 -34.65 1.19 -9.25
CA PRO A 356 -35.38 0.90 -10.48
C PRO A 356 -35.23 2.00 -11.56
N SER A 357 -34.78 3.19 -11.18
CA SER A 357 -34.53 4.32 -12.09
C SER A 357 -33.21 4.23 -12.86
N VAL A 358 -32.33 3.29 -12.48
CA VAL A 358 -31.03 3.10 -13.14
C VAL A 358 -31.21 2.27 -14.41
N ALA A 359 -30.62 2.72 -15.51
CA ALA A 359 -30.58 1.98 -16.77
C ALA A 359 -29.54 0.84 -16.69
N TRP A 360 -29.93 -0.26 -16.08
CA TRP A 360 -29.07 -1.43 -15.88
C TRP A 360 -28.79 -2.20 -17.18
N GLU A 361 -27.53 -2.59 -17.39
CA GLU A 361 -27.09 -3.55 -18.39
C GLU A 361 -27.07 -4.96 -17.78
N LEU A 362 -27.93 -5.83 -18.30
CA LEU A 362 -28.27 -7.13 -17.70
C LEU A 362 -27.52 -8.30 -18.33
N LYS A 363 -26.81 -8.10 -19.45
CA LYS A 363 -26.11 -9.19 -20.15
C LYS A 363 -25.15 -9.95 -19.24
N GLY A 364 -24.55 -9.27 -18.28
CA GLY A 364 -23.61 -9.83 -17.31
C GLY A 364 -24.22 -10.77 -16.27
N LEU A 365 -25.54 -10.70 -16.04
CA LEU A 365 -26.22 -11.54 -15.03
C LEU A 365 -26.25 -13.01 -15.41
N ALA A 366 -26.18 -13.33 -16.71
CA ALA A 366 -26.21 -14.70 -17.22
C ALA A 366 -24.85 -15.41 -17.17
N LYS A 367 -23.78 -14.75 -16.70
CA LYS A 367 -22.45 -15.39 -16.59
C LYS A 367 -22.49 -16.50 -15.54
N ALA A 368 -22.07 -17.70 -15.93
CA ALA A 368 -22.01 -18.87 -15.04
C ALA A 368 -21.00 -18.69 -13.89
N LEU A 369 -19.92 -17.93 -14.14
CA LEU A 369 -18.93 -17.55 -13.13
C LEU A 369 -18.96 -16.03 -12.95
N ASN A 370 -19.06 -15.60 -11.70
CA ASN A 370 -19.03 -14.21 -11.28
C ASN A 370 -19.98 -13.31 -12.09
N ALA A 371 -21.28 -13.62 -12.00
CA ALA A 371 -22.34 -12.77 -12.57
C ALA A 371 -22.14 -11.30 -12.17
N GLU A 372 -22.43 -10.42 -13.12
CA GLU A 372 -22.25 -8.98 -12.95
C GLU A 372 -23.48 -8.19 -13.36
N LEU A 373 -23.70 -7.08 -12.67
CA LEU A 373 -24.66 -6.05 -13.02
C LEU A 373 -23.89 -4.75 -13.26
N SER A 374 -24.20 -4.03 -14.33
CA SER A 374 -23.48 -2.80 -14.65
C SER A 374 -24.41 -1.70 -15.14
N PHE A 375 -23.93 -0.47 -15.07
CA PHE A 375 -24.58 0.68 -15.68
C PHE A 375 -23.54 1.75 -16.03
N ALA A 376 -23.88 2.61 -16.98
CA ALA A 376 -23.06 3.78 -17.31
C ALA A 376 -23.44 4.96 -16.40
N LEU A 377 -22.44 5.71 -15.92
CA LEU A 377 -22.69 6.91 -15.12
C LEU A 377 -23.24 8.03 -16.00
N ALA A 378 -24.23 8.75 -15.47
CA ALA A 378 -24.85 9.87 -16.20
C ALA A 378 -23.80 10.93 -16.56
N GLY A 379 -23.83 11.39 -17.81
CA GLY A 379 -22.91 12.42 -18.33
C GLY A 379 -21.55 11.91 -18.80
N ASP A 380 -21.27 10.61 -18.72
CA ASP A 380 -20.11 9.99 -19.38
C ASP A 380 -20.39 8.51 -19.73
N PRO A 381 -20.81 8.20 -20.97
CA PRO A 381 -21.07 6.84 -21.41
C PRO A 381 -19.82 5.94 -21.39
N GLY A 382 -18.62 6.53 -21.32
CA GLY A 382 -17.35 5.81 -21.20
C GLY A 382 -17.07 5.32 -19.79
N MET A 383 -17.70 5.90 -18.76
CA MET A 383 -17.46 5.58 -17.36
C MET A 383 -18.55 4.69 -16.79
N ALA A 384 -18.18 3.47 -16.37
CA ALA A 384 -19.13 2.48 -15.86
C ALA A 384 -18.92 2.15 -14.39
N VAL A 385 -19.99 1.66 -13.77
CA VAL A 385 -20.00 1.04 -12.44
C VAL A 385 -20.41 -0.40 -12.65
N LYS A 386 -19.65 -1.35 -12.10
CA LYS A 386 -20.05 -2.76 -12.08
C LYS A 386 -20.12 -3.31 -10.67
N PHE A 387 -21.05 -4.22 -10.48
CA PHE A 387 -21.19 -5.01 -9.27
C PHE A 387 -21.09 -6.47 -9.64
N HIS A 388 -20.33 -7.22 -8.86
CA HIS A 388 -20.14 -8.64 -9.09
C HIS A 388 -20.15 -9.39 -7.76
N HIS A 389 -20.41 -10.68 -7.83
CA HIS A 389 -20.60 -11.49 -6.63
C HIS A 389 -19.29 -11.64 -5.84
N ARG A 390 -18.20 -12.03 -6.51
CA ARG A 390 -16.95 -12.45 -5.88
C ARG A 390 -15.79 -11.53 -6.25
N PRO A 391 -14.82 -11.31 -5.35
CA PRO A 391 -13.60 -10.58 -5.65
C PRO A 391 -12.88 -11.13 -6.89
N LEU A 392 -12.39 -10.25 -7.77
CA LEU A 392 -11.76 -10.64 -9.04
C LEU A 392 -10.54 -11.54 -8.81
N LEU A 393 -9.74 -11.27 -7.77
CA LEU A 393 -8.57 -12.07 -7.46
C LEU A 393 -8.93 -13.53 -7.10
N GLU A 394 -10.09 -13.77 -6.48
CA GLU A 394 -10.59 -15.13 -6.20
C GLU A 394 -11.07 -15.81 -7.49
N VAL A 395 -11.76 -15.05 -8.34
CA VAL A 395 -12.25 -15.54 -9.64
C VAL A 395 -11.09 -15.96 -10.52
N VAL A 396 -10.04 -15.13 -10.62
CA VAL A 396 -8.84 -15.45 -11.41
C VAL A 396 -8.10 -16.66 -10.83
N ALA A 397 -7.98 -16.78 -9.51
CA ALA A 397 -7.38 -17.96 -8.88
C ALA A 397 -8.15 -19.24 -9.25
N TYR A 398 -9.49 -19.20 -9.13
CA TYR A 398 -10.36 -20.30 -9.54
C TYR A 398 -10.23 -20.64 -11.04
N GLU A 399 -10.15 -19.62 -11.89
CA GLU A 399 -9.95 -19.81 -13.33
C GLU A 399 -8.62 -20.48 -13.65
N ILE A 400 -7.53 -20.11 -12.97
CA ILE A 400 -6.21 -20.72 -13.13
C ILE A 400 -6.25 -22.20 -12.73
N GLU A 401 -6.83 -22.52 -11.57
CA GLU A 401 -6.95 -23.91 -11.07
C GLU A 401 -7.70 -24.82 -12.04
N ARG A 402 -8.64 -24.26 -12.81
CA ARG A 402 -9.47 -24.95 -13.81
C ARG A 402 -8.89 -24.89 -15.23
N GLY A 403 -7.74 -24.27 -15.43
CA GLY A 403 -7.12 -24.09 -16.75
C GLY A 403 -7.86 -23.11 -17.67
N MET A 404 -8.73 -22.26 -17.12
CA MET A 404 -9.51 -21.24 -17.84
C MET A 404 -8.76 -19.91 -17.97
N ALA A 405 -7.80 -19.65 -17.08
CA ALA A 405 -6.91 -18.50 -17.12
C ALA A 405 -5.44 -18.93 -17.10
N GLN A 406 -4.58 -18.10 -17.67
CA GLN A 406 -3.14 -18.30 -17.64
C GLN A 406 -2.61 -17.90 -16.26
N ALA A 407 -1.84 -18.81 -15.66
CA ALA A 407 -1.07 -18.52 -14.47
C ALA A 407 -0.03 -17.42 -14.74
N PRO A 408 0.35 -16.63 -13.73
CA PRO A 408 1.41 -15.65 -13.88
C PRO A 408 2.73 -16.31 -14.32
N PRO A 409 3.56 -15.64 -15.13
CA PRO A 409 4.82 -16.21 -15.59
C PRO A 409 5.73 -16.66 -14.42
N PRO A 410 6.60 -17.66 -14.60
CA PRO A 410 7.62 -18.01 -13.61
C PRO A 410 8.49 -16.79 -13.27
N GLY A 411 8.60 -16.45 -11.98
CA GLY A 411 9.27 -15.22 -11.51
C GLY A 411 8.37 -13.96 -11.47
N PHE A 412 7.12 -14.05 -11.93
CA PHE A 412 6.05 -13.07 -11.72
C PHE A 412 5.03 -13.53 -10.68
N ALA A 413 4.97 -14.82 -10.35
CA ALA A 413 4.30 -15.28 -9.13
C ALA A 413 5.14 -14.82 -7.92
N GLY A 414 4.81 -13.67 -7.34
CA GLY A 414 5.44 -13.24 -6.10
C GLY A 414 5.16 -14.28 -5.00
N PHE A 415 6.13 -15.18 -4.78
CA PHE A 415 6.14 -16.30 -3.85
C PHE A 415 4.87 -17.16 -3.93
N ALA A 416 4.96 -18.22 -4.74
CA ALA A 416 3.90 -19.21 -4.91
C ALA A 416 3.46 -19.83 -3.58
N ASN A 417 2.15 -20.15 -3.52
CA ASN A 417 1.44 -21.00 -2.56
C ASN A 417 0.78 -20.31 -1.36
N GLU A 418 -0.12 -19.37 -1.61
CA GLU A 418 -1.28 -19.21 -0.72
C GLU A 418 -2.54 -19.13 -1.58
N THR A 419 -3.11 -20.30 -1.85
CA THR A 419 -4.56 -20.42 -2.04
C THR A 419 -5.22 -19.73 -0.84
N PRO A 420 -6.13 -18.76 -1.01
CA PRO A 420 -6.92 -18.27 0.11
C PRO A 420 -7.81 -19.44 0.55
N THR A 421 -7.31 -20.23 1.48
CA THR A 421 -8.12 -21.18 2.23
C THR A 421 -8.74 -20.39 3.36
N PHE A 422 -10.02 -20.02 3.21
CA PHE A 422 -10.83 -19.66 4.36
C PHE A 422 -12.09 -20.50 4.46
N CYS A 423 -12.21 -21.10 5.64
CA CYS A 423 -13.39 -21.60 6.33
C CYS A 423 -14.66 -21.81 5.50
N GLY A 424 -14.92 -23.07 5.16
CA GLY A 424 -16.22 -23.53 4.68
C GLY A 424 -16.43 -25.02 4.90
N ARG A 425 -16.86 -25.38 6.13
CA ARG A 425 -17.46 -26.66 6.56
C ARG A 425 -16.61 -27.92 6.40
N LYS A 426 -16.09 -28.40 7.53
CA LYS A 426 -16.19 -29.84 7.83
C LYS A 426 -17.69 -30.16 7.89
N GLY A 427 -18.18 -30.82 6.85
CA GLY A 427 -19.34 -31.71 6.91
C GLY A 427 -18.81 -33.13 6.93
#